data_AF-A0A0P7MYE7-F1
#
_entry.id   AF-A0A0P7MYE7-F1
#
_cell.length_a   1.000
_cell.length_b   1.000
_cell.length_c   1.000
_cell.angle_alpha   90.00
_cell.angle_beta   90.00
_cell.angle_gamma   90.00
#
_symmetry.space_group_name_H-M   'P 1'
#
loop_
_entity.id
_entity.type
_entity.pdbx_description
1 polymer ?
#
loop_
_entity_poly.entity_id
_entity_poly.type
_entity_poly.pdbx_seq_one_letter_code
_entity_poly.pdbx_strand_id
1 'polypeptide(L)'
;MKKNLISNLLLLFGSFVLLGSFAYRLLITSDIPVSYGMDEAITLHVLLFISTLLYICGSIISSQNGIHYTVIAVLALFMMLNIYFLNSDAEYFDVSYAQIAIAFILHPLFVILMNIFMLLKTRPSD
;
A
#
# COMPACT_ATOMS: atom_id res chain seq x y z
N MET A 1 -4.69 18.14 18.71
CA MET A 1 -3.27 17.70 18.74
C MET A 1 -3.11 16.19 18.92
N LYS A 2 -3.61 15.56 20.00
CA LYS A 2 -3.42 14.11 20.24
C LYS A 2 -3.93 13.20 19.10
N LYS A 3 -5.11 13.50 18.52
CA LYS A 3 -5.68 12.73 17.39
C LYS A 3 -4.79 12.77 16.14
N ASN A 4 -4.28 13.94 15.79
CA ASN A 4 -3.39 14.10 14.63
C ASN A 4 -2.04 13.41 14.85
N LEU A 5 -1.52 13.42 16.08
CA LEU A 5 -0.33 12.65 16.42
C LEU A 5 -0.55 11.14 16.23
N ILE A 6 -1.66 10.60 16.76
CA ILE A 6 -2.01 9.18 16.60
C ILE A 6 -2.18 8.83 15.12
N SER A 7 -2.91 9.66 14.36
CA SER A 7 -3.08 9.49 12.91
C SER A 7 -1.73 9.45 12.19
N ASN A 8 -0.85 10.43 12.43
CA ASN A 8 0.48 10.46 11.82
C ASN A 8 1.34 9.26 12.19
N LEU A 9 1.29 8.80 13.45
CA LEU A 9 2.02 7.60 13.87
C LEU A 9 1.49 6.36 13.13
N LEU A 10 0.17 6.18 13.03
CA LEU A 10 -0.43 5.07 12.29
C LEU A 10 -0.03 5.10 10.81
N LEU A 11 -0.06 6.28 10.17
CA LEU A 11 0.37 6.44 8.78
C LEU A 11 1.86 6.15 8.60
N LEU A 12 2.70 6.59 9.55
CA LEU A 12 4.14 6.33 9.53
C LEU A 12 4.44 4.83 9.70
N PHE A 13 3.83 4.17 10.67
CA PHE A 13 3.96 2.72 10.84
C PHE A 13 3.42 1.95 9.63
N GLY A 14 2.27 2.36 9.09
CA GLY A 14 1.73 1.80 7.84
C GLY A 14 2.72 1.90 6.68
N SER A 15 3.41 3.04 6.56
CA SER A 15 4.45 3.27 5.55
C SER A 15 5.66 2.36 5.77
N PHE A 16 6.14 2.20 7.01
CA PHE A 16 7.25 1.28 7.30
C PHE A 16 6.91 -0.17 6.99
N VAL A 17 5.70 -0.62 7.35
CA VAL A 17 5.24 -1.97 7.03
C VAL A 17 5.12 -2.13 5.51
N LEU A 18 4.57 -1.14 4.78
CA LEU A 18 4.46 -1.19 3.31
C LEU A 18 5.82 -1.33 2.64
N LEU A 19 6.79 -0.51 3.03
CA LEU A 19 8.15 -0.55 2.48
C LEU A 19 8.86 -1.85 2.87
N GLY A 20 8.66 -2.35 4.08
CA GLY A 20 9.14 -3.66 4.53
C GLY A 20 8.56 -4.80 3.70
N SER A 21 7.25 -4.81 3.46
CA SER A 21 6.59 -5.75 2.56
C SER A 21 7.14 -5.66 1.14
N PHE A 22 7.38 -4.45 0.63
CA PHE A 22 7.92 -4.26 -0.71
C PHE A 22 9.33 -4.84 -0.83
N ALA A 23 10.20 -4.56 0.14
CA ALA A 23 11.53 -5.17 0.20
C ALA A 23 11.45 -6.69 0.32
N TYR A 24 10.54 -7.21 1.16
CA TYR A 24 10.31 -8.65 1.30
C TYR A 24 9.85 -9.29 -0.01
N ARG A 25 8.95 -8.64 -0.77
CA ARG A 25 8.59 -9.09 -2.12
C ARG A 25 9.82 -9.22 -2.99
N LEU A 26 10.66 -8.19 -3.06
CA LEU A 26 11.87 -8.22 -3.89
C LEU A 26 12.82 -9.36 -3.50
N LEU A 27 12.88 -9.71 -2.21
CA LEU A 27 13.68 -10.84 -1.72
C LEU A 27 13.11 -12.19 -2.19
N ILE A 28 11.83 -12.44 -1.97
CA ILE A 28 11.21 -13.73 -2.32
C ILE A 28 11.03 -13.91 -3.84
N THR A 29 11.12 -12.82 -4.61
CA THR A 29 11.14 -12.85 -6.09
C THR A 29 12.54 -12.69 -6.68
N SER A 30 13.59 -12.80 -5.86
CA SER A 30 14.96 -12.64 -6.35
C SER A 30 15.49 -13.88 -7.08
N ASP A 31 14.92 -15.05 -6.78
CA ASP A 31 15.26 -16.30 -7.46
C ASP A 31 14.71 -16.31 -8.90
N ILE A 32 15.48 -16.92 -9.81
CA ILE A 32 15.13 -17.05 -11.24
C ILE A 32 15.20 -18.54 -11.63
N PRO A 33 14.09 -19.16 -12.08
CA PRO A 33 12.75 -18.59 -12.21
C PRO A 33 12.13 -18.24 -10.84
N VAL A 34 11.22 -17.27 -10.82
CA VAL A 34 10.56 -16.82 -9.59
C VAL A 34 9.88 -18.03 -8.92
N SER A 35 10.34 -18.34 -7.72
CA SER A 35 9.81 -19.43 -6.91
C SER A 35 9.82 -18.99 -5.46
N TYR A 36 8.67 -19.03 -4.81
CA TYR A 36 8.51 -18.69 -3.40
C TYR A 36 7.60 -19.71 -2.72
N GLY A 37 7.78 -19.88 -1.42
CA GLY A 37 6.95 -20.72 -0.57
C GLY A 37 5.55 -20.14 -0.35
N MET A 38 4.57 -21.01 -0.10
CA MET A 38 3.21 -20.57 0.24
C MET A 38 3.19 -19.73 1.54
N ASP A 39 4.06 -20.05 2.49
CA ASP A 39 4.28 -19.33 3.74
C ASP A 39 4.86 -17.93 3.51
N GLU A 40 5.77 -17.77 2.56
CA GLU A 40 6.32 -16.48 2.15
C GLU A 40 5.24 -15.58 1.53
N ALA A 41 4.44 -16.16 0.62
CA ALA A 41 3.32 -15.45 0.01
C ALA A 41 2.28 -15.02 1.05
N ILE A 42 1.89 -15.90 1.97
CA ILE A 42 0.94 -15.57 3.04
C ILE A 42 1.50 -14.46 3.92
N THR A 43 2.77 -14.56 4.32
CA THR A 43 3.44 -13.55 5.15
C THR A 43 3.41 -12.19 4.47
N LEU A 44 3.72 -12.12 3.17
CA LEU A 44 3.66 -10.89 2.39
C LEU A 44 2.25 -10.26 2.39
N HIS A 45 1.21 -11.07 2.15
CA HIS A 45 -0.17 -10.59 2.13
C HIS A 45 -0.64 -10.13 3.51
N VAL A 46 -0.23 -10.81 4.58
CA VAL A 46 -0.53 -10.40 5.96
C VAL A 46 0.12 -9.06 6.28
N LEU A 47 1.38 -8.85 5.89
CA LEU A 47 2.06 -7.57 6.10
C LEU A 47 1.39 -6.44 5.30
N LEU A 48 1.01 -6.68 4.04
CA LEU A 48 0.25 -5.71 3.24
C LEU A 48 -1.12 -5.39 3.87
N PHE A 49 -1.81 -6.39 4.38
CA PHE A 49 -3.08 -6.21 5.07
C PHE A 49 -2.91 -5.34 6.33
N ILE A 50 -1.90 -5.62 7.16
CA ILE A 50 -1.58 -4.81 8.35
C ILE A 50 -1.28 -3.36 7.96
N SER A 51 -0.45 -3.15 6.94
CA SER A 51 -0.15 -1.80 6.44
C SER A 51 -1.44 -1.07 6.01
N THR A 52 -2.31 -1.76 5.28
CA THR A 52 -3.60 -1.20 4.81
C THR A 52 -4.49 -0.79 5.97
N LEU A 53 -4.62 -1.63 7.00
CA LEU A 53 -5.40 -1.29 8.20
C LEU A 53 -4.83 -0.07 8.91
N LEU A 54 -3.51 0.02 9.06
CA LEU A 54 -2.85 1.19 9.66
C LEU A 54 -3.14 2.47 8.87
N TYR A 55 -3.07 2.41 7.54
CA TYR A 55 -3.43 3.53 6.69
C TYR A 55 -4.90 3.94 6.85
N ILE A 56 -5.83 2.98 6.83
CA ILE A 56 -7.26 3.26 6.95
C ILE A 56 -7.57 3.88 8.32
N CYS A 57 -7.07 3.29 9.41
CA CYS A 57 -7.27 3.82 10.75
C CYS A 57 -6.64 5.22 10.89
N GLY A 58 -5.42 5.40 10.37
CA GLY A 58 -4.73 6.69 10.36
C GLY A 58 -5.53 7.76 9.61
N SER A 59 -6.04 7.42 8.42
CA SER A 59 -6.87 8.30 7.61
C SER A 59 -8.20 8.63 8.29
N ILE A 60 -8.93 7.66 8.86
CA ILE A 60 -10.21 7.93 9.54
C ILE A 60 -10.04 8.89 10.72
N ILE A 61 -8.94 8.77 11.48
CA ILE A 61 -8.68 9.60 12.66
C ILE A 61 -8.20 11.01 12.27
N SER A 62 -7.58 11.14 11.08
CA SER A 62 -7.12 12.43 10.57
C SER A 62 -8.30 13.37 10.36
N SER A 63 -8.15 14.62 10.82
CA SER A 63 -9.10 15.70 10.53
C SER A 63 -8.57 16.68 9.49
N GLN A 64 -7.38 16.44 8.94
CA GLN A 64 -6.70 17.38 8.05
C GLN A 64 -6.75 16.89 6.61
N ASN A 65 -7.39 17.66 5.74
CA ASN A 65 -7.47 17.37 4.30
C ASN A 65 -6.07 17.21 3.68
N GLY A 66 -5.08 17.98 4.14
CA GLY A 66 -3.68 17.86 3.67
C GLY A 66 -3.07 16.46 3.88
N ILE A 67 -3.41 15.78 4.98
CA ILE A 67 -2.95 14.41 5.22
C ILE A 67 -3.54 13.46 4.19
N HIS A 68 -4.84 13.57 3.91
CA HIS A 68 -5.50 12.73 2.92
C HIS A 68 -4.91 12.94 1.51
N TYR A 69 -4.69 14.19 1.10
CA TYR A 69 -4.02 14.49 -0.16
C TYR A 69 -2.61 13.90 -0.23
N THR A 70 -1.85 13.98 0.87
CA THR A 70 -0.50 13.42 0.95
C THR A 70 -0.52 11.90 0.80
N VAL A 71 -1.41 11.22 1.53
CA VAL A 71 -1.58 9.76 1.44
C VAL A 71 -1.96 9.35 0.02
N ILE A 72 -2.90 10.07 -0.60
CA ILE A 72 -3.31 9.81 -1.99
C ILE A 72 -2.11 9.95 -2.94
N ALA A 73 -1.36 11.06 -2.86
CA ALA A 73 -0.24 11.32 -3.76
C ALA A 73 0.87 10.26 -3.62
N VAL A 74 1.26 9.92 -2.39
CA VAL A 74 2.31 8.94 -2.11
C VAL A 74 1.89 7.55 -2.59
N LEU A 75 0.67 7.12 -2.26
CA LEU A 75 0.19 5.81 -2.66
C LEU A 75 -0.09 5.70 -4.16
N ALA A 76 -0.50 6.80 -4.81
CA ALA A 76 -0.65 6.84 -6.27
C ALA A 76 0.71 6.68 -6.97
N LEU A 77 1.73 7.38 -6.50
CA LEU A 77 3.09 7.23 -7.03
C LEU A 77 3.59 5.79 -6.83
N PHE A 78 3.38 5.23 -5.64
CA PHE A 78 3.77 3.86 -5.33
C PHE A 78 3.01 2.83 -6.18
N MET A 79 1.71 3.03 -6.41
CA MET A 79 0.90 2.21 -7.30
C MET A 79 1.42 2.28 -8.74
N MET A 80 1.70 3.47 -9.26
CA MET A 80 2.24 3.65 -10.61
C MET A 80 3.58 2.96 -10.80
N LEU A 81 4.47 3.02 -9.80
CA LEU A 81 5.73 2.30 -9.80
C LEU A 81 5.51 0.79 -9.91
N ASN A 82 4.55 0.25 -9.16
CA ASN A 82 4.23 -1.19 -9.21
C ASN A 82 3.57 -1.61 -10.52
N ILE A 83 2.74 -0.76 -11.13
CA ILE A 83 2.20 -0.99 -12.48
C ILE A 83 3.34 -1.04 -13.50
N TYR A 84 4.30 -0.11 -13.40
CA TYR A 84 5.47 -0.09 -14.27
C TYR A 84 6.29 -1.39 -14.15
N PHE A 85 6.55 -1.87 -12.92
CA PHE A 85 7.25 -3.14 -12.70
C PHE A 85 6.45 -4.38 -13.11
N LEU A 86 5.11 -4.30 -13.13
CA LEU A 86 4.29 -5.41 -13.61
C LEU A 86 4.27 -5.50 -15.14
N ASN A 87 4.33 -4.35 -15.82
CA ASN A 87 4.28 -4.25 -17.29
C ASN A 87 5.66 -4.37 -17.97
N SER A 88 6.74 -4.54 -17.21
CA SER A 88 8.05 -4.78 -17.83
C SER A 88 8.10 -6.17 -18.42
N ASP A 89 8.43 -6.28 -19.71
CA ASP A 89 8.55 -7.54 -20.48
C ASP A 89 9.77 -8.39 -20.07
N ALA A 90 10.17 -8.40 -18.80
CA ALA A 90 11.24 -9.28 -18.36
C ALA A 90 10.74 -10.73 -18.39
N GLU A 91 11.49 -11.58 -19.09
CA GLU A 91 11.21 -13.00 -19.38
C GLU A 91 10.95 -13.86 -18.12
N TYR A 92 11.22 -13.31 -16.93
CA TYR A 92 11.14 -13.96 -15.62
C TYR A 92 9.85 -13.62 -14.85
N PHE A 93 8.99 -12.73 -15.37
CA PHE A 93 7.71 -12.38 -14.73
C PHE A 93 6.62 -13.38 -15.13
N ASP A 94 6.52 -14.45 -14.36
CA ASP A 94 5.50 -15.49 -14.52
C ASP A 94 4.18 -15.12 -13.81
N VAL A 95 3.19 -16.02 -13.89
CA VAL A 95 1.90 -15.87 -13.22
C VAL A 95 2.07 -15.74 -11.70
N SER A 96 3.06 -16.42 -11.12
CA SER A 96 3.37 -16.38 -9.68
C SER A 96 3.80 -14.99 -9.25
N TYR A 97 4.72 -14.35 -9.98
CA TYR A 97 5.10 -12.97 -9.73
C TYR A 97 3.90 -12.02 -9.81
N ALA A 98 3.08 -12.16 -10.85
CA ALA A 98 1.91 -11.30 -11.04
C ALA A 98 0.93 -11.38 -9.85
N GLN A 99 0.75 -12.56 -9.26
CA GLN A 99 -0.14 -12.78 -8.10
C GLN A 99 0.28 -11.96 -6.88
N ILE A 100 1.58 -11.87 -6.59
CA ILE A 100 2.07 -11.09 -5.44
C ILE A 100 2.29 -9.61 -5.78
N ALA A 101 2.62 -9.30 -7.04
CA ALA A 101 2.84 -7.92 -7.49
C ALA A 101 1.52 -7.13 -7.55
N ILE A 102 0.41 -7.76 -7.98
CA ILE A 102 -0.89 -7.08 -8.07
C ILE A 102 -1.43 -6.61 -6.72
N ALA A 103 -1.07 -7.28 -5.62
CA ALA A 103 -1.42 -6.84 -4.28
C ALA A 103 -0.87 -5.43 -3.98
N PHE A 104 0.33 -5.10 -4.47
CA PHE A 104 0.91 -3.77 -4.35
C PHE A 104 0.25 -2.70 -5.24
N ILE A 105 -0.72 -3.08 -6.07
CA ILE A 105 -1.56 -2.16 -6.84
C ILE A 105 -2.92 -2.01 -6.15
N LEU A 106 -3.54 -3.14 -5.81
CA LEU A 106 -4.90 -3.18 -5.22
C LEU A 106 -4.95 -2.54 -3.83
N HIS A 107 -3.95 -2.79 -2.98
CA HIS A 107 -3.93 -2.22 -1.62
C HIS A 107 -3.81 -0.69 -1.62
N PRO A 108 -2.84 -0.06 -2.33
CA PRO A 108 -2.80 1.38 -2.49
C PRO A 108 -4.08 1.96 -3.10
N LEU A 109 -4.64 1.33 -4.13
CA LEU A 109 -5.88 1.78 -4.75
C LEU A 109 -7.03 1.84 -3.73
N PHE A 110 -7.19 0.80 -2.91
CA PHE A 110 -8.22 0.77 -1.88
C PHE A 110 -8.05 1.90 -0.85
N VAL A 111 -6.82 2.12 -0.38
CA VAL A 111 -6.52 3.21 0.57
C VAL A 111 -6.74 4.59 -0.06
N ILE A 112 -6.40 4.77 -1.34
CA ILE A 112 -6.67 6.00 -2.10
C ILE A 112 -8.18 6.27 -2.13
N LEU A 113 -8.98 5.28 -2.53
CA LEU A 113 -10.45 5.40 -2.57
C LEU A 113 -11.02 5.75 -1.20
N MET A 114 -10.51 5.13 -0.14
CA MET A 114 -10.92 5.45 1.23
C MET A 114 -10.57 6.90 1.60
N ASN A 115 -9.39 7.39 1.23
CA ASN A 115 -9.01 8.79 1.51
C ASN A 115 -9.82 9.79 0.69
N ILE A 116 -10.18 9.46 -0.55
CA ILE A 116 -11.10 10.26 -1.36
C ILE A 116 -12.48 10.32 -0.67
N PHE A 117 -13.00 9.18 -0.22
CA PHE A 117 -14.26 9.13 0.54
C PHE A 117 -14.23 10.01 1.79
N MET A 118 -13.14 9.96 2.56
CA MET A 118 -12.97 10.80 3.74
C MET A 118 -12.95 12.30 3.40
N LEU A 119 -12.28 12.69 2.31
CA LEU A 119 -12.27 14.09 1.82
C LEU A 119 -13.66 14.57 1.38
N LEU A 120 -14.44 13.71 0.73
CA LEU A 120 -15.81 14.04 0.31
C LEU A 120 -16.72 14.22 1.53
N LYS A 121 -16.53 13.41 2.57
CA LYS A 121 -17.29 13.51 3.82
C LYS A 121 -16.96 14.78 4.63
N THR A 122 -15.73 15.29 4.55
CA THR A 122 -15.29 16.47 5.32
C THR A 122 -15.51 17.80 4.59
N ARG A 123 -15.91 17.79 3.31
CA ARG A 123 -16.37 19.02 2.65
C ARG A 123 -17.71 19.45 3.27
N PRO A 124 -17.88 20.73 3.65
CA PRO A 124 -19.21 21.24 3.91
C PRO A 124 -20.01 21.07 2.62
N SER A 125 -21.16 20.40 2.72
CA SER A 125 -22.21 20.55 1.71
C SER A 125 -22.53 22.03 1.62
N ASP A 126 -22.35 22.62 0.44
CA ASP A 126 -22.78 23.99 0.13
C ASP A 126 -24.24 24.24 0.54
#